data_AF-A0A521TUA3-F1
#
_entry.id   AF-A0A521TUA3-F1
#
_cell.length_a   1.000
_cell.length_b   1.000
_cell.length_c   1.000
_cell.angle_alpha   90.00
_cell.angle_beta   90.00
_cell.angle_gamma   90.00
#
_symmetry.space_group_name_H-M   'P 1'
#
loop_
_entity.id
_entity.type
_entity.pdbx_description
1 polymer ?
#
loop_
_entity_poly.entity_id
_entity_poly.type
_entity_poly.pdbx_seq_one_letter_code
_entity_poly.pdbx_strand_id
1 'polypeptide(L)'
;ATRHLTCFGAKVTMILLKSKKFMSDPSKFHLFLTRKNKFITVIYVNKHNSRRISSIIKNSDIIIDGIFGTGVHSEIHDPVYSIISQMNKSKAYILSNDVPSGVNADTGISANISVNSDFVIALHKPKKGILNSKIKFKIADIGIPPEIDSPSKGVIV
;
A
#
# COMPACT_ATOMS: atom_id res chain seq x y z
N ALA A 1 -7.72 -0.64 -5.77
CA ALA A 1 -6.73 -1.05 -6.79
C ALA A 1 -7.01 -2.43 -7.39
N THR A 2 -6.77 -3.54 -6.68
CA THR A 2 -6.78 -4.92 -7.20
C THR A 2 -7.95 -5.28 -8.14
N ARG A 3 -9.19 -5.06 -7.68
CA ARG A 3 -10.41 -5.34 -8.46
C ARG A 3 -10.54 -4.52 -9.74
N HIS A 4 -10.05 -3.29 -9.75
CA HIS A 4 -10.17 -2.39 -10.90
C HIS A 4 -9.06 -2.67 -11.91
N LEU A 5 -7.85 -3.04 -11.46
CA LEU A 5 -6.75 -3.36 -12.37
C LEU A 5 -7.06 -4.54 -13.29
N THR A 6 -7.84 -5.53 -12.82
CA THR A 6 -8.28 -6.62 -13.69
C THR A 6 -9.25 -6.17 -14.78
N CYS A 7 -10.01 -5.09 -14.57
CA CYS A 7 -10.85 -4.49 -15.63
C CYS A 7 -10.02 -3.88 -16.76
N PHE A 8 -8.75 -3.54 -16.50
CA PHE A 8 -7.80 -3.07 -17.49
C PHE A 8 -6.94 -4.20 -18.09
N GLY A 9 -7.32 -5.47 -17.87
CA GLY A 9 -6.62 -6.63 -18.43
C GLY A 9 -5.35 -7.05 -17.67
N ALA A 10 -5.05 -6.43 -16.54
CA ALA A 10 -3.87 -6.81 -15.76
C ALA A 10 -4.04 -8.20 -15.11
N LYS A 11 -2.98 -9.01 -15.12
CA LYS A 11 -2.89 -10.23 -14.32
C LYS A 11 -2.54 -9.88 -12.88
N VAL A 12 -3.51 -10.01 -11.97
CA VAL A 12 -3.36 -9.49 -10.61
C VAL A 12 -3.21 -10.62 -9.59
N THR A 13 -2.16 -10.53 -8.77
CA THR A 13 -2.01 -11.31 -7.54
C THR A 13 -2.00 -10.38 -6.33
N MET A 14 -2.86 -10.65 -5.35
CA MET A 14 -2.92 -9.94 -4.08
C MET A 14 -2.26 -10.78 -2.98
N ILE A 15 -1.20 -10.27 -2.38
CA ILE A 15 -0.49 -10.90 -1.27
C ILE A 15 -0.93 -10.25 0.04
N LEU A 16 -1.48 -11.05 0.95
CA LEU A 16 -1.97 -10.62 2.26
C LEU A 16 -0.96 -10.99 3.35
N LEU A 17 -0.47 -9.98 4.07
CA LEU A 17 0.56 -10.13 5.10
C LEU A 17 0.01 -10.58 6.46
N LYS A 18 -1.25 -10.25 6.74
CA LYS A 18 -1.97 -10.63 7.97
C LYS A 18 -3.24 -11.39 7.63
N SER A 19 -3.67 -12.25 8.55
CA SER A 19 -4.93 -12.98 8.39
C SER A 19 -6.14 -12.06 8.58
N LYS A 20 -7.31 -12.51 8.08
CA LYS A 20 -8.57 -11.74 8.08
C LYS A 20 -8.98 -11.24 9.48
N LYS A 21 -8.56 -11.90 10.56
CA LYS A 21 -8.88 -11.49 11.94
C LYS A 21 -8.30 -10.13 12.33
N PHE A 22 -7.23 -9.69 11.67
CA PHE A 22 -6.57 -8.41 11.94
C PHE A 22 -7.02 -7.29 10.99
N MET A 23 -7.98 -7.56 10.11
CA MET A 23 -8.49 -6.58 9.16
C MET A 23 -9.62 -5.76 9.77
N SER A 24 -9.70 -4.48 9.43
CA SER A 24 -10.90 -3.68 9.68
C SER A 24 -12.09 -4.19 8.86
N ASP A 25 -13.29 -3.81 9.23
CA ASP A 25 -14.50 -4.24 8.50
C ASP A 25 -14.53 -3.76 7.03
N PRO A 26 -14.12 -2.52 6.70
CA PRO A 26 -13.93 -2.12 5.31
C PRO A 26 -12.95 -3.03 4.55
N SER A 27 -11.79 -3.35 5.15
CA SER A 27 -10.82 -4.26 4.53
C SER A 27 -11.39 -5.66 4.32
N LYS A 28 -12.16 -6.20 5.27
CA LYS A 28 -12.84 -7.50 5.13
C LYS A 28 -13.86 -7.47 3.99
N PHE A 29 -14.62 -6.40 3.86
CA PHE A 29 -15.61 -6.21 2.80
C PHE A 29 -14.94 -6.16 1.42
N HIS A 30 -13.89 -5.35 1.25
CA HIS A 30 -13.14 -5.30 0.00
C HIS A 30 -12.45 -6.63 -0.33
N LEU A 31 -11.96 -7.36 0.66
CA LEU A 31 -11.42 -8.71 0.45
C LEU A 31 -12.51 -9.69 -0.01
N PHE A 32 -13.71 -9.62 0.56
CA PHE A 32 -14.85 -10.43 0.11
C PHE A 32 -15.19 -10.15 -1.36
N LEU A 33 -15.31 -8.88 -1.74
CA LEU A 33 -15.58 -8.49 -3.13
C LEU A 33 -14.44 -8.88 -4.09
N THR A 34 -13.20 -8.86 -3.61
CA THR A 34 -12.03 -9.26 -4.40
C THR A 34 -12.07 -10.75 -4.71
N ARG A 35 -12.44 -11.58 -3.73
CA ARG A 35 -12.56 -13.04 -3.90
C ARG A 35 -13.69 -13.48 -4.85
N LYS A 36 -14.66 -12.61 -5.13
CA LYS A 36 -15.70 -12.89 -6.14
C LYS A 36 -15.15 -12.84 -7.56
N ASN A 37 -14.02 -12.16 -7.79
CA ASN A 37 -13.35 -12.12 -9.09
C ASN A 37 -12.33 -13.26 -9.20
N LYS A 38 -12.66 -14.29 -10.00
CA LYS A 38 -11.83 -15.50 -10.18
C LYS A 38 -10.49 -15.23 -10.90
N PHE A 39 -10.34 -14.08 -11.55
CA PHE A 39 -9.10 -13.68 -12.21
C PHE A 39 -8.06 -13.08 -11.23
N ILE A 40 -8.45 -12.85 -9.97
CA ILE A 40 -7.55 -12.34 -8.94
C ILE A 40 -7.06 -13.51 -8.10
N THR A 41 -5.75 -13.76 -8.15
CA THR A 41 -5.13 -14.73 -7.23
C THR A 41 -4.90 -14.06 -5.88
N VAL A 42 -5.39 -14.66 -4.79
CA VAL A 42 -5.20 -14.15 -3.42
C VAL A 42 -4.37 -15.13 -2.61
N ILE A 43 -3.23 -14.69 -2.07
CA ILE A 43 -2.30 -15.54 -1.33
C ILE A 43 -2.02 -14.89 0.03
N TYR A 44 -1.98 -15.70 1.09
CA TYR A 44 -1.47 -15.24 2.39
C TYR A 44 -0.01 -15.61 2.55
N VAL A 45 0.77 -14.69 3.13
CA VAL A 45 2.14 -14.98 3.53
C VAL A 45 2.13 -16.03 4.64
N ASN A 46 2.85 -17.12 4.41
CA ASN A 46 3.15 -18.16 5.37
C ASN A 46 4.40 -18.93 4.90
N LYS A 47 4.91 -19.84 5.75
CA LYS A 47 6.12 -20.61 5.44
C LYS A 47 5.99 -21.43 4.15
N HIS A 48 4.83 -22.03 3.89
CA HIS A 48 4.58 -22.89 2.73
C HIS A 48 4.57 -22.12 1.39
N ASN A 49 4.11 -20.86 1.41
CA ASN A 49 3.99 -20.05 0.20
C ASN A 49 5.18 -19.12 -0.04
N SER A 50 6.18 -19.09 0.84
CA SER A 50 7.34 -18.18 0.78
C SER A 50 8.05 -18.19 -0.58
N ARG A 51 8.41 -19.37 -1.11
CA ARG A 51 9.04 -19.53 -2.43
C ARG A 51 8.16 -19.02 -3.57
N ARG A 52 6.86 -19.32 -3.53
CA ARG A 52 5.90 -18.85 -4.54
C ARG A 52 5.78 -17.33 -4.53
N ILE A 53 5.71 -16.73 -3.35
CA ILE A 53 5.61 -15.27 -3.17
C ILE A 53 6.88 -14.58 -3.67
N SER A 54 8.05 -15.11 -3.32
CA SER A 54 9.32 -14.59 -3.82
C SER A 54 9.40 -14.65 -5.35
N SER A 55 8.94 -15.74 -5.96
CA SER A 55 8.85 -15.87 -7.43
C SER A 55 7.87 -14.87 -8.04
N ILE A 56 6.71 -14.64 -7.42
CA ILE A 56 5.74 -13.65 -7.88
C ILE A 56 6.37 -12.25 -7.85
N ILE A 57 6.96 -11.85 -6.72
CA ILE A 57 7.59 -10.52 -6.58
C ILE A 57 8.70 -10.33 -7.63
N LYS A 58 9.54 -11.34 -7.84
CA LYS A 58 10.65 -11.28 -8.80
C LYS A 58 10.18 -11.11 -10.26
N ASN A 59 9.04 -11.69 -10.61
CA ASN A 59 8.51 -11.71 -11.98
C ASN A 59 7.38 -10.70 -12.22
N SER A 60 7.11 -9.80 -11.27
CA SER A 60 6.12 -8.73 -11.44
C SER A 60 6.70 -7.59 -12.25
N ASP A 61 5.92 -7.05 -13.19
CA ASP A 61 6.26 -5.80 -13.88
C ASP A 61 6.01 -4.58 -12.97
N ILE A 62 4.94 -4.64 -12.18
CA ILE A 62 4.50 -3.58 -11.27
C ILE A 62 4.16 -4.18 -9.90
N ILE A 63 4.60 -3.55 -8.83
CA ILE A 63 4.22 -3.87 -7.46
C ILE A 63 3.48 -2.68 -6.86
N ILE A 64 2.30 -2.93 -6.29
CA ILE A 64 1.55 -1.91 -5.55
C ILE A 64 1.71 -2.19 -4.06
N ASP A 65 2.40 -1.27 -3.39
CA ASP A 65 2.52 -1.23 -1.96
C ASP A 65 1.25 -0.63 -1.33
N GLY A 66 0.58 -1.45 -0.53
CA GLY A 66 -0.50 -1.06 0.36
C GLY A 66 -0.37 -1.79 1.69
N ILE A 67 0.87 -1.99 2.15
CA ILE A 67 1.19 -2.73 3.37
C ILE A 67 0.81 -1.88 4.59
N PHE A 68 1.29 -0.64 4.60
CA PHE A 68 1.00 0.37 5.60
C PHE A 68 0.63 1.70 4.94
N GLY A 69 -0.11 2.53 5.68
CA GLY A 69 -0.36 3.93 5.33
C GLY A 69 0.35 4.84 6.34
N THR A 70 -0.34 5.84 6.87
CA THR A 70 0.21 6.81 7.82
C THR A 70 0.61 6.24 9.19
N GLY A 71 0.15 5.04 9.56
CA GLY A 71 0.28 4.49 10.92
C GLY A 71 1.58 3.76 11.25
N VAL A 72 2.68 3.99 10.52
CA VAL A 72 3.99 3.36 10.87
C VAL A 72 4.82 4.31 11.70
N HIS A 73 5.08 3.91 12.95
CA HIS A 73 5.91 4.67 13.89
C HIS A 73 6.99 3.81 14.58
N SER A 74 7.08 2.52 14.22
CA SER A 74 7.95 1.54 14.88
C SER A 74 8.77 0.74 13.88
N GLU A 75 9.75 -0.03 14.39
CA GLU A 75 10.47 -1.00 13.60
C GLU A 75 9.53 -2.02 12.94
N ILE A 76 9.92 -2.43 11.73
CA ILE A 76 9.24 -3.44 10.93
C ILE A 76 9.97 -4.77 11.12
N HIS A 77 9.21 -5.77 11.56
CA HIS A 77 9.70 -7.15 11.72
C HIS A 77 9.16 -8.07 10.62
N ASP A 78 9.66 -9.31 10.61
CA ASP A 78 9.15 -10.33 9.73
C ASP A 78 7.69 -10.71 10.02
N PRO A 79 6.92 -11.13 8.99
CA PRO A 79 7.37 -11.36 7.61
C PRO A 79 7.40 -10.10 6.73
N VAL A 80 7.00 -8.95 7.25
CA VAL A 80 6.86 -7.72 6.45
C VAL A 80 8.23 -7.22 6.00
N TYR A 81 9.23 -7.26 6.89
CA TYR A 81 10.62 -6.89 6.58
C TYR A 81 11.14 -7.66 5.34
N SER A 82 11.04 -8.99 5.35
CA SER A 82 11.46 -9.83 4.22
C SER A 82 10.74 -9.50 2.92
N ILE A 83 9.44 -9.17 2.98
CA ILE A 83 8.66 -8.81 1.79
C ILE A 83 9.12 -7.47 1.22
N ILE A 84 9.29 -6.44 2.06
CA ILE A 84 9.81 -5.14 1.61
C ILE A 84 11.21 -5.30 1.03
N SER A 85 12.08 -6.10 1.67
CA SER A 85 13.42 -6.38 1.14
C SER A 85 13.39 -7.03 -0.25
N GLN A 86 12.46 -7.96 -0.49
CA GLN A 86 12.27 -8.59 -1.80
C GLN A 86 11.73 -7.62 -2.84
N MET A 87 10.78 -6.75 -2.46
CA MET A 87 10.24 -5.70 -3.33
C MET A 87 11.35 -4.76 -3.79
N ASN A 88 12.14 -4.23 -2.85
CA ASN A 88 13.23 -3.28 -3.15
C ASN A 88 14.37 -3.88 -4.01
N LYS A 89 14.52 -5.21 -4.01
CA LYS A 89 15.50 -5.93 -4.85
C LYS A 89 14.94 -6.36 -6.20
N SER A 90 13.63 -6.22 -6.41
CA SER A 90 12.99 -6.56 -7.69
C SER A 90 13.29 -5.52 -8.76
N LYS A 91 13.03 -5.87 -10.02
CA LYS A 91 13.08 -4.92 -11.15
C LYS A 91 11.73 -4.29 -11.46
N ALA A 92 10.71 -4.56 -10.63
CA ALA A 92 9.37 -4.08 -10.84
C ALA A 92 9.28 -2.57 -10.60
N TYR A 93 8.38 -1.90 -11.29
CA TYR A 93 8.00 -0.54 -10.96
C TYR A 93 7.14 -0.53 -9.68
N ILE A 94 7.56 0.18 -8.65
CA ILE A 94 6.92 0.16 -7.33
C ILE A 94 6.08 1.41 -7.11
N LEU A 95 4.77 1.21 -6.96
CA LEU A 95 3.78 2.23 -6.65
C LEU A 95 3.32 2.09 -5.19
N SER A 96 3.51 3.11 -4.37
CA SER A 96 2.94 3.13 -3.01
C SER A 96 1.64 3.91 -2.94
N ASN A 97 0.67 3.35 -2.24
CA ASN A 97 -0.56 4.04 -1.89
C ASN A 97 -0.31 4.88 -0.64
N ASP A 98 -0.63 6.16 -0.75
CA ASP A 98 -0.54 7.19 0.28
C ASP A 98 0.88 7.58 0.70
N VAL A 99 1.63 6.64 1.28
CA VAL A 99 3.00 6.81 1.78
C VAL A 99 3.74 5.49 1.55
N PRO A 100 5.02 5.48 1.13
CA PRO A 100 5.80 4.26 1.08
C PRO A 100 5.84 3.56 2.43
N SER A 101 5.47 2.28 2.45
CA SER A 101 5.43 1.52 3.70
C SER A 101 6.78 1.52 4.38
N GLY A 102 6.79 1.86 5.67
CA GLY A 102 8.02 2.05 6.45
C GLY A 102 8.55 3.47 6.45
N VAL A 103 7.91 4.42 5.76
CA VAL A 103 8.20 5.85 5.90
C VAL A 103 7.20 6.48 6.87
N ASN A 104 7.69 7.27 7.82
CA ASN A 104 6.84 8.08 8.69
C ASN A 104 6.20 9.21 7.86
N ALA A 105 4.86 9.28 7.87
CA ALA A 105 4.09 10.23 7.09
C ALA A 105 4.38 11.70 7.45
N ASP A 106 4.70 12.01 8.71
CA ASP A 106 4.88 13.39 9.16
C ASP A 106 6.32 13.87 8.94
N THR A 107 7.30 13.00 9.19
CA THR A 107 8.72 13.38 9.17
C THR A 107 9.44 13.00 7.89
N GLY A 108 8.93 12.00 7.16
CA GLY A 108 9.62 11.41 6.00
C GLY A 108 10.76 10.46 6.37
N ILE A 109 10.99 10.24 7.66
CA ILE A 109 12.05 9.36 8.16
C ILE A 109 11.59 7.90 8.01
N SER A 110 12.44 7.07 7.41
CA SER A 110 12.21 5.63 7.31
C SER A 110 12.44 4.93 8.65
N ALA A 111 11.70 3.86 8.89
CA ALA A 111 12.00 2.85 9.90
C ALA A 111 13.30 2.09 9.53
N ASN A 112 13.58 0.99 10.21
CA ASN A 112 14.68 0.07 9.88
C ASN A 112 14.63 -0.50 8.44
N ILE A 113 13.48 -0.42 7.76
CA ILE A 113 13.35 -0.63 6.31
C ILE A 113 12.13 0.16 5.79
N SER A 114 12.19 0.60 4.53
CA SER A 114 11.05 1.20 3.82
C SER A 114 10.98 0.74 2.38
N VAL A 115 9.81 0.82 1.76
CA VAL A 115 9.62 0.54 0.33
C VAL A 115 10.28 1.63 -0.52
N ASN A 116 11.17 1.23 -1.42
CA ASN A 116 11.82 2.11 -2.40
C ASN A 116 10.86 2.35 -3.57
N SER A 117 9.95 3.31 -3.39
CA SER A 117 8.89 3.57 -4.36
C SER A 117 9.39 4.43 -5.52
N ASP A 118 9.04 4.05 -6.73
CA ASP A 118 9.25 4.87 -7.92
C ASP A 118 8.22 6.02 -7.99
N PHE A 119 7.03 5.77 -7.45
CA PHE A 119 5.93 6.74 -7.47
C PHE A 119 4.93 6.53 -6.33
N VAL A 120 4.33 7.62 -5.85
CA VAL A 120 3.33 7.60 -4.77
C VAL A 120 1.99 8.17 -5.25
N ILE A 121 0.91 7.45 -4.94
CA ILE A 121 -0.46 7.96 -5.09
C ILE A 121 -0.90 8.49 -3.73
N ALA A 122 -0.72 9.79 -3.48
CA ALA A 122 -1.12 10.43 -2.24
C ALA A 122 -2.64 10.51 -2.16
N LEU A 123 -3.24 10.03 -1.07
CA LEU A 123 -4.69 10.08 -0.89
C LEU A 123 -5.08 11.37 -0.19
N HIS A 124 -6.05 12.10 -0.78
CA HIS A 124 -6.54 13.40 -0.33
C HIS A 124 -5.52 14.55 -0.38
N LYS A 125 -4.45 14.47 0.40
CA LYS A 125 -3.36 15.45 0.45
C LYS A 125 -2.01 14.74 0.59
N PRO A 126 -0.93 15.31 0.05
CA PRO A 126 0.41 14.80 0.26
C PRO A 126 0.80 15.00 1.72
N LYS A 127 1.34 13.94 2.33
CA LYS A 127 1.80 13.96 3.72
C LYS A 127 3.13 14.73 3.79
N LYS A 128 3.42 15.39 4.92
CA LYS A 128 4.62 16.23 5.09
C LYS A 128 5.92 15.48 4.77
N GLY A 129 6.02 14.23 5.20
CA GLY A 129 7.14 13.34 4.89
C GLY A 129 7.32 13.04 3.41
N ILE A 130 6.24 13.06 2.62
CA ILE A 130 6.30 12.90 1.16
C ILE A 130 6.69 14.22 0.49
N LEU A 131 6.11 15.35 0.93
CA LEU A 131 6.45 16.68 0.42
C LEU A 131 7.95 17.00 0.56
N ASN A 132 8.56 16.57 1.65
CA ASN A 132 9.97 16.78 1.92
C ASN A 132 10.89 15.75 1.21
N SER A 133 10.30 14.76 0.52
CA SER A 133 11.05 13.74 -0.22
C SER A 133 11.28 14.15 -1.68
N LYS A 134 12.19 13.45 -2.37
CA LYS A 134 12.40 13.58 -3.82
C LYS A 134 11.52 12.63 -4.65
N ILE A 135 10.60 11.91 -4.01
CA ILE A 135 9.78 10.89 -4.66
C ILE A 135 8.68 11.58 -5.49
N LYS A 136 8.48 11.12 -6.72
CA LYS A 136 7.39 11.61 -7.57
C LYS A 136 6.05 11.15 -7.01
N PHE A 137 5.06 12.04 -6.96
CA PHE A 137 3.73 11.71 -6.48
C PHE A 137 2.62 12.38 -7.27
N LYS A 138 1.41 11.83 -7.18
CA LYS A 138 0.15 12.45 -7.63
C LYS A 138 -0.89 12.34 -6.53
N ILE A 139 -1.66 13.41 -6.35
CA ILE A 139 -2.79 13.44 -5.43
C ILE A 139 -3.99 12.79 -6.13
N ALA A 140 -4.56 11.76 -5.49
CA ALA A 140 -5.82 11.17 -5.89
C ALA A 140 -6.97 11.88 -5.17
N ASP A 141 -7.92 12.37 -5.96
CA ASP A 141 -9.23 12.76 -5.46
C ASP A 141 -9.97 11.51 -4.99
N ILE A 142 -10.35 11.51 -3.71
CA ILE A 142 -11.08 10.43 -3.06
C ILE A 142 -12.48 10.87 -2.62
N GLY A 143 -12.95 12.02 -3.13
CA GLY A 143 -14.27 12.57 -2.84
C GLY A 143 -14.37 13.24 -1.47
N ILE A 144 -13.26 13.78 -0.94
CA ILE A 144 -13.31 14.64 0.24
C ILE A 144 -13.70 16.06 -0.19
N PRO A 145 -14.82 16.61 0.31
CA PRO A 145 -15.23 17.97 0.03
C PRO A 145 -14.15 19.01 0.38
N PRO A 146 -13.95 20.05 -0.46
CA PRO A 146 -12.93 21.08 -0.22
C PRO A 146 -13.18 21.90 1.06
N GLU A 147 -14.41 21.95 1.56
CA GLU A 147 -14.77 22.66 2.79
C GLU A 147 -14.12 22.04 4.04
N ILE A 148 -13.83 20.73 4.02
CA ILE A 148 -13.13 20.03 5.11
C ILE A 148 -11.68 20.48 5.24
N ASP A 149 -11.10 20.98 4.15
CA ASP A 149 -9.71 21.44 4.11
C ASP A 149 -9.50 22.87 4.59
N SER A 150 -10.60 23.60 4.80
CA SER A 150 -10.56 24.94 5.37
C SER A 150 -10.44 24.83 6.89
N PRO A 151 -9.59 25.63 7.57
CA PRO A 151 -9.59 25.66 9.02
C PRO A 151 -11.01 26.00 9.48
N SER A 152 -11.62 25.08 10.22
CA SER A 152 -12.96 25.25 10.77
C SER A 152 -12.99 26.55 11.57
N LYS A 153 -13.58 27.61 11.00
CA LYS A 153 -14.28 28.60 11.83
C LYS A 153 -15.40 27.81 12.48
N GLY A 154 -15.24 27.53 13.78
CA GLY A 154 -16.06 26.57 14.51
C GLY A 154 -17.54 26.68 14.14
N VAL A 155 -18.11 25.57 13.67
CA VAL A 155 -19.55 25.40 13.66
C VAL A 155 -19.86 24.65 14.95
N ILE A 156 -20.28 25.41 15.96
CA ILE A 156 -21.03 24.86 17.09
C ILE A 156 -22.43 24.63 16.53
N VAL A 157 -22.86 23.37 16.47
CA VAL A 157 -24.28 23.03 16.34
C VAL A 157 -24.81 22.76 17.74
#